data_AF-A0A0D8XVG7-F1
#
_entry.id   AF-A0A0D8XVG7-F1
#
_cell.length_a   1.000
_cell.length_b   1.000
_cell.length_c   1.000
_cell.angle_alpha   90.00
_cell.angle_beta   90.00
_cell.angle_gamma   90.00
#
_symmetry.space_group_name_H-M   'P 1'
#
loop_
_entity.id
_entity.type
_entity.pdbx_description
1 polymer ?
#
loop_
_entity_poly.entity_id
_entity_poly.type
_entity_poly.pdbx_seq_one_letter_code
_entity_poly.pdbx_strand_id
1 'polypeptide(L)' 'MPFEKGVGFDLAIKNEAYAFQIFVNGERFTSFAHRCDPNDITGLQIQGDIELTGIQIQ' A
#
# COMPACT_ATOMS: atom_id res chain seq x y z
N MET A 1 -11.44 10.16 4.74
CA MET A 1 -11.33 8.69 4.83
C MET A 1 -11.27 8.17 3.40
N PRO A 2 -10.19 7.51 2.97
CA PRO A 2 -9.98 7.18 1.55
C PRO A 2 -10.72 5.92 1.08
N PHE A 3 -11.43 5.21 1.96
CA PHE A 3 -12.12 3.94 1.67
C PHE A 3 -13.58 3.98 2.12
N GLU A 4 -14.44 3.29 1.37
CA GLU A 4 -15.87 3.14 1.64
C GLU A 4 -16.29 1.67 1.46
N LYS A 5 -17.16 1.18 2.36
CA LYS A 5 -17.61 -0.23 2.34
C LYS A 5 -18.37 -0.54 1.04
N GLY A 6 -17.98 -1.62 0.37
CA GLY A 6 -18.62 -2.07 -0.87
C GLY A 6 -18.18 -1.31 -2.13
N VAL A 7 -17.24 -0.35 -1.99
CA VAL A 7 -16.65 0.39 -3.10
C VAL A 7 -15.23 -0.12 -3.32
N GLY A 8 -14.91 -0.50 -4.56
CA GLY A 8 -13.55 -0.91 -4.93
C GLY A 8 -12.55 0.24 -4.85
N PHE A 9 -11.27 -0.09 -4.64
CA PHE A 9 -10.19 0.89 -4.61
C PHE A 9 -8.89 0.29 -5.15
N ASP A 10 -8.03 1.15 -5.68
CA ASP A 10 -6.65 0.81 -6.02
C ASP A 10 -5.72 1.31 -4.93
N LEU A 11 -4.94 0.40 -4.34
CA LEU A 11 -3.91 0.72 -3.35
C LEU A 11 -2.54 0.47 -3.96
N ALA A 12 -1.71 1.52 -4.04
CA ALA A 12 -0.31 1.40 -4.43
C ALA A 12 0.60 1.80 -3.27
N ILE A 13 1.54 0.92 -2.94
CA ILE A 13 2.57 1.15 -1.93
C ILE A 13 3.91 1.13 -2.66
N LYS A 14 4.62 2.26 -2.65
CA LYS A 14 5.94 2.40 -3.28
C LYS A 14 7.01 2.42 -2.21
N ASN A 15 8.00 1.55 -2.33
CA ASN A 15 9.17 1.54 -1.46
C ASN A 15 10.20 2.57 -1.96
N GLU A 16 10.28 3.73 -1.33
CA GLU A 16 11.30 4.75 -1.63
C GLU A 16 12.46 4.66 -0.62
N ALA A 17 13.55 5.38 -0.88
CA ALA A 17 14.77 5.32 -0.06
C ALA A 17 14.55 5.62 1.45
N TYR A 18 13.57 6.45 1.80
CA TYR A 18 13.36 6.92 3.19
C TYR A 18 11.99 6.58 3.77
N ALA A 19 11.02 6.22 2.93
CA ALA A 19 9.65 5.97 3.37
C ALA A 19 8.89 5.12 2.34
N PHE A 20 7.83 4.46 2.77
CA PHE A 20 6.77 4.05 1.86
C PHE A 20 5.96 5.27 1.43
N GLN A 21 5.69 5.41 0.14
CA GLN A 21 4.65 6.30 -0.36
C GLN A 21 3.38 5.50 -0.64
N ILE A 22 2.26 5.96 -0.11
CA ILE A 22 0.97 5.26 -0.19
C ILE A 22 0.01 6.12 -1.01
N PHE A 23 -0.54 5.50 -2.05
CA PHE A 23 -1.52 6.11 -2.95
C PHE A 23 -2.82 5.33 -2.89
N VAL A 24 -3.94 6.04 -2.91
CA VAL A 24 -5.28 5.46 -3.03
C VAL A 24 -5.93 6.06 -4.26
N ASN A 25 -6.40 5.21 -5.19
CA ASN A 25 -7.01 5.62 -6.45
C ASN A 25 -6.13 6.60 -7.25
N GLY A 26 -4.81 6.38 -7.24
CA GLY A 26 -3.82 7.21 -7.93
C GLY A 26 -3.42 8.51 -7.21
N GLU A 27 -4.13 8.91 -6.16
CA GLU A 27 -3.82 10.13 -5.39
C GLU A 27 -2.92 9.82 -4.18
N ARG A 28 -1.96 10.72 -3.89
CA ARG A 28 -1.05 10.56 -2.75
C ARG A 28 -1.83 10.71 -1.45
N PHE A 29 -1.93 9.63 -0.67
CA PHE A 29 -2.61 9.63 0.61
C PHE A 29 -1.68 9.98 1.76
N THR A 30 -0.55 9.27 1.90
CA THR A 30 0.41 9.51 2.98
C THR A 30 1.79 8.90 2.69
N SER A 31 2.73 9.12 3.61
CA SER A 31 4.03 8.44 3.64
C SER A 31 4.30 7.83 5.01
N PHE A 32 4.96 6.68 5.05
CA PHE A 32 5.39 6.03 6.28
C PHE A 32 6.91 5.90 6.30
N ALA A 33 7.58 6.63 7.20
CA ALA A 33 9.03 6.57 7.33
C ALA A 33 9.51 5.15 7.69
N HIS A 34 10.57 4.70 7.03
CA HIS A 34 11.13 3.38 7.27
C HIS A 34 11.63 3.22 8.71
N ARG A 35 11.44 2.02 9.26
CA ARG A 35 11.91 1.63 10.60
C ARG A 35 12.95 0.50 10.57
N CYS A 36 13.25 0.02 9.37
CA CYS A 36 14.29 -0.95 9.03
C CYS A 36 14.91 -0.51 7.70
N ASP A 37 15.91 -1.24 7.20
CA ASP A 37 16.43 -0.98 5.85
C ASP A 37 15.30 -1.21 4.82
N PRO A 38 15.07 -0.30 3.87
CA PRO A 38 14.09 -0.50 2.80
C PRO A 38 14.34 -1.77 1.97
N ASN A 39 15.57 -2.27 1.92
CA ASN A 39 15.93 -3.47 1.16
C ASN A 39 15.65 -4.78 1.92
N ASP A 40 15.36 -4.72 3.22
CA ASP A 40 15.03 -5.90 4.03
C ASP A 40 13.56 -6.34 3.87
N ILE A 41 12.75 -5.58 3.13
CA ILE A 41 11.34 -5.87 2.89
C ILE A 41 11.21 -7.02 1.87
N THR A 42 10.73 -8.18 2.32
CA THR A 42 10.69 -9.40 1.50
C THR A 42 9.32 -10.04 1.36
N GLY A 43 8.31 -9.55 2.08
CA GLY A 43 6.99 -10.17 2.14
C GLY A 43 5.86 -9.16 2.18
N LEU A 44 4.72 -9.56 1.62
CA LEU A 44 3.45 -8.83 1.66
C LEU A 44 2.39 -9.73 2.30
N GLN A 45 1.70 -9.22 3.30
CA GLN A 45 0.53 -9.86 3.89
C GLN A 45 -0.66 -8.92 3.79
N ILE A 46 -1.79 -9.43 3.32
CA ILE A 46 -3.08 -8.73 3.29
C ILE A 46 -4.06 -9.56 4.12
N GLN A 47 -4.75 -8.91 5.06
CA GLN A 47 -5.65 -9.56 6.00
C GLN A 47 -6.80 -8.63 6.39
N GLY A 48 -7.88 -9.20 6.93
CA GLY A 48 -9.09 -8.49 7.34
C GLY A 48 -10.23 -8.62 6.32
N ASP A 49 -11.27 -7.80 6.50
CA ASP A 49 -12.50 -7.85 5.71
C ASP A 49 -12.31 -7.12 4.36
N ILE A 50 -11.70 -7.82 3.41
CA ILE A 50 -11.46 -7.32 2.05
C ILE A 50 -11.61 -8.43 1.02
N GLU A 51 -12.12 -8.08 -0.17
CA GLU A 51 -12.08 -8.93 -1.35
C GLU A 51 -10.93 -8.47 -2.25
N LEU A 52 -10.00 -9.38 -2.58
CA LEU A 52 -8.87 -9.08 -3.44
C LEU A 52 -9.23 -9.37 -4.90
N THR A 53 -9.22 -8.33 -5.72
CA THR A 53 -9.48 -8.42 -7.16
C THR A 53 -8.21 -8.62 -7.99
N GLY A 54 -7.05 -8.18 -7.48
CA GLY A 54 -5.76 -8.35 -8.14
C GLY A 54 -4.59 -7.85 -7.30
N ILE A 55 -3.40 -8.41 -7.56
CA ILE A 55 -2.13 -7.97 -6.98
C ILE A 55 -1.12 -7.85 -8.10
N GLN A 56 -0.38 -6.74 -8.12
CA GLN A 56 0.76 -6.54 -9.01
C GLN A 56 1.96 -6.08 -8.19
N ILE A 57 3.11 -6.72 -8.41
CA ILE A 57 4.40 -6.35 -7.83
C ILE A 57 5.33 -5.98 -9.00
N GLN A 58 6.07 -4.88 -8.87
CA GLN A 58 7.00 -4.36 -9.87
C GLN A 58 8.41 -4.28 -9.28
#